data_AF-A0A947YDH2-F1
#
_entry.id   AF-A0A947YDH2-F1
#
_cell.length_a   1.000
_cell.length_b   1.000
_cell.length_c   1.000
_cell.angle_alpha   90.00
_cell.angle_beta   90.00
_cell.angle_gamma   90.00
#
_symmetry.space_group_name_H-M   'P 1'
#
loop_
_entity.id
_entity.type
_entity.pdbx_description
1 polymer ?
#
loop_
_entity_poly.entity_id
_entity_poly.type
_entity_poly.pdbx_seq_one_letter_code
_entity_poly.pdbx_strand_id
1 'polypeptide(L)' 'MLKIKLQPTGKRNQRLFRIVVAEDRSKLTGKYIDLLGHYDPHHPQNKITLDKTLYDSWVNKGAQPTNTLRLLINKQTL' A
#
# COMPACT_ATOMS: atom_id res chain seq x y z
N MET A 1 13.53 -6.89 -6.46
CA MET A 1 12.16 -7.36 -6.72
C MET A 1 11.18 -6.20 -6.55
N LEU A 2 10.07 -6.21 -7.29
CA LEU A 2 8.99 -5.26 -7.12
C LEU A 2 8.12 -5.67 -5.93
N LYS A 3 7.84 -4.72 -5.04
CA LYS A 3 6.98 -4.93 -3.88
C LYS A 3 5.86 -3.91 -3.84
N ILE A 4 4.72 -4.37 -3.38
CA ILE A 4 3.60 -3.50 -3.00
C ILE A 4 3.72 -3.22 -1.51
N LYS A 5 4.08 -1.99 -1.17
CA LYS A 5 4.44 -1.57 0.20
C LYS A 5 3.69 -0.32 0.63
N LEU A 6 3.60 -0.16 1.95
CA LEU A 6 3.03 1.04 2.56
C LEU A 6 4.11 2.11 2.66
N GLN A 7 3.83 3.27 2.09
CA GLN A 7 4.68 4.45 2.18
C GLN A 7 4.05 5.43 3.19
N PRO A 8 4.73 5.75 4.30
CA PRO A 8 4.22 6.69 5.29
C PRO A 8 4.17 8.10 4.71
N THR A 9 3.06 8.78 4.96
CA THR A 9 2.83 10.18 4.61
C THR A 9 2.06 10.86 5.76
N GLY A 10 1.74 12.14 5.61
CA GLY A 10 1.03 12.91 6.62
C GLY A 10 1.94 13.56 7.66
N LYS A 11 1.36 13.85 8.83
CA LYS A 11 1.99 14.67 9.88
C LYS A 11 2.44 13.81 11.06
N ARG A 12 3.26 14.40 11.94
CA ARG A 12 3.58 13.79 13.24
C ARG A 12 2.28 13.48 13.99
N ASN A 13 2.16 12.26 14.53
CA ASN A 13 0.97 11.71 15.21
C ASN A 13 -0.28 11.52 14.33
N GLN A 14 -0.23 11.85 13.04
CA GLN A 14 -1.29 11.64 12.06
C GLN A 14 -0.68 11.05 10.79
N ARG A 15 -0.07 9.87 10.96
CA ARG A 15 0.51 9.12 9.84
C ARG A 15 -0.59 8.51 9.00
N LEU A 16 -0.55 8.84 7.72
CA LEU A 16 -1.34 8.22 6.65
C LEU A 16 -0.40 7.32 5.86
N PHE A 17 -0.95 6.37 5.11
CA PHE A 17 -0.13 5.48 4.28
C PHE A 17 -0.63 5.49 2.84
N ARG A 18 0.31 5.54 1.90
CA ARG A 18 0.06 5.28 0.47
C ARG A 18 0.40 3.84 0.17
N ILE A 19 -0.42 3.17 -0.63
CA ILE A 19 -0.16 1.82 -1.14
C ILE A 19 0.53 2.01 -2.48
N VAL A 20 1.81 1.69 -2.56
CA VAL A 20 2.65 1.97 -3.73
C VAL A 20 3.35 0.71 -4.24
N VAL A 21 3.59 0.69 -5.55
CA VAL A 21 4.50 -0.27 -6.18
C VAL A 21 5.88 0.37 -6.25
N ALA A 22 6.87 -0.26 -5.64
CA ALA A 22 8.25 0.19 -5.75
C ALA A 22 9.22 -0.98 -5.64
N GLU A 23 10.48 -0.73 -6.01
CA GLU A 23 11.53 -1.69 -5.77
C GLU A 23 11.79 -1.88 -4.27
N ASP A 24 12.18 -3.09 -3.89
CA ASP A 24 12.52 -3.43 -2.52
C ASP A 24 13.68 -2.58 -1.96
N ARG A 25 14.66 -2.28 -2.81
CA ARG A 25 15.84 -1.47 -2.44
C ARG A 25 15.53 0.03 -2.34
N SER A 26 14.35 0.47 -2.77
CA SER A 26 14.02 1.90 -2.75
C SER A 26 13.71 2.39 -1.34
N LYS A 27 14.10 3.64 -1.05
CA LYS A 27 13.82 4.31 0.23
C LYS A 27 12.33 4.24 0.56
N LEU A 28 12.01 4.13 1.85
CA LEU A 28 10.63 3.97 2.34
C LEU A 28 9.68 5.09 1.89
N THR A 29 10.14 6.35 1.93
CA THR A 29 9.40 7.54 1.46
C THR A 29 9.97 8.06 0.12
N GLY A 30 10.61 7.18 -0.64
CA GLY A 30 11.30 7.55 -1.87
C GLY A 30 10.40 7.55 -3.11
N LYS A 31 11.06 7.45 -4.27
CA LYS A 31 10.41 7.28 -5.57
C LYS A 31 9.70 5.93 -5.62
N TYR A 32 8.46 5.95 -6.07
CA TYR A 32 7.67 4.78 -6.42
C TYR A 32 7.41 4.75 -7.92
N ILE A 33 7.00 3.59 -8.43
CA ILE A 33 6.66 3.37 -9.84
C ILE A 33 5.21 3.75 -10.07
N ASP A 34 4.32 3.28 -9.20
CA ASP A 34 2.88 3.50 -9.33
C ASP A 34 2.19 3.61 -7.95
N LEU A 35 1.09 4.35 -7.90
CA LEU A 35 0.27 4.56 -6.71
C LEU A 35 -1.03 3.77 -6.87
N LEU A 36 -1.23 2.75 -6.04
CA LEU A 36 -2.42 1.89 -6.10
C LEU A 36 -3.55 2.37 -5.19
N GLY A 37 -3.22 3.17 -4.17
CA GLY A 37 -4.21 3.53 -3.17
C GLY A 37 -3.68 4.22 -1.92
N HIS A 38 -4.56 4.32 -0.94
CA HIS A 38 -4.35 4.98 0.35
C HIS A 38 -4.93 4.13 1.48
N TYR A 39 -4.30 4.21 2.65
CA TYR A 39 -4.75 3.63 3.89
C TYR A 39 -4.68 4.68 4.99
N ASP A 40 -5.83 4.92 5.64
CA ASP A 40 -5.93 5.78 6.80
C ASP A 40 -6.26 4.96 8.06
N PRO A 41 -5.30 4.81 9.00
CA PRO A 41 -5.53 4.10 10.26
C PRO A 41 -6.31 4.91 11.30
N HIS A 42 -6.44 6.24 11.13
CA HIS A 42 -7.13 7.12 12.09
C HIS A 42 -8.62 7.20 11.81
N HIS A 43 -9.06 6.77 10.62
CA HIS A 43 -10.47 6.73 10.30
C HIS A 43 -11.14 5.54 11.02
N PRO A 44 -12.30 5.73 11.68
CA PRO A 44 -12.95 4.69 12.47
C PRO A 44 -13.30 3.42 11.66
N GLN A 45 -13.44 3.57 10.35
CA GLN A 45 -13.72 2.46 9.43
C GLN A 45 -12.45 1.81 8.84
N ASN A 46 -11.24 2.21 9.27
CA ASN A 46 -9.96 1.75 8.70
C ASN A 46 -9.95 1.78 7.16
N LYS A 47 -10.42 2.89 6.58
CA LYS A 47 -10.74 2.95 5.16
C LYS A 47 -9.49 2.73 4.31
N ILE A 48 -9.43 1.57 3.66
CA ILE A 48 -8.51 1.30 2.56
C ILE A 48 -9.21 1.72 1.27
N THR A 49 -8.58 2.62 0.53
CA THR A 49 -8.95 2.95 -0.85
C THR A 49 -7.91 2.30 -1.74
N LEU A 50 -8.26 1.21 -2.41
CA LEU A 50 -7.37 0.46 -3.30
C LEU A 50 -8.04 0.33 -4.67
N ASP A 51 -7.32 0.67 -5.73
CA ASP A 51 -7.74 0.29 -7.08
C ASP A 51 -7.42 -1.20 -7.30
N LYS A 52 -8.47 -2.02 -7.24
CA LYS A 52 -8.34 -3.47 -7.38
C LYS A 52 -7.83 -3.88 -8.77
N THR A 53 -8.22 -3.17 -9.81
CA THR A 53 -7.84 -3.50 -11.19
C THR A 53 -6.34 -3.28 -11.41
N LEU A 54 -5.81 -2.16 -10.94
CA LEU A 54 -4.39 -1.85 -10.98
C LEU A 54 -3.61 -2.81 -10.08
N TYR A 55 -4.09 -3.07 -8.87
CA TYR A 55 -3.46 -4.01 -7.94
C TYR A 55 -3.31 -5.40 -8.55
N ASP A 56 -4.38 -5.99 -9.08
CA ASP A 56 -4.37 -7.31 -9.69
C ASP A 56 -3.42 -7.37 -10.90
N SER A 57 -3.36 -6.29 -11.69
CA SER A 57 -2.42 -6.19 -12.81
C SER A 57 -0.95 -6.27 -12.37
N TRP A 58 -0.61 -5.63 -11.24
CA TRP A 58 0.75 -5.62 -10.71
C TRP A 58 1.12 -6.93 -10.02
N VAL A 59 0.17 -7.57 -9.33
CA VAL A 59 0.34 -8.91 -8.78
C VAL A 59 0.60 -9.92 -9.90
N ASN A 60 -0.15 -9.86 -11.00
CA ASN A 60 0.06 -10.72 -12.17
C ASN A 60 1.41 -10.48 -12.85
N LYS A 61 1.94 -9.26 -12.80
CA LYS A 61 3.30 -8.92 -13.26
C LYS A 61 4.41 -9.40 -12.30
N GLY A 62 4.05 -10.02 -11.17
CA GLY A 62 5.00 -10.56 -10.20
C GLY A 62 5.37 -9.60 -9.06
N ALA A 63 4.63 -8.50 -8.86
CA ALA A 63 4.82 -7.65 -7.68
C ALA A 63 4.28 -8.35 -6.43
N GLN A 64 5.10 -8.43 -5.38
CA GLN A 64 4.71 -9.12 -4.15
C GLN A 64 4.23 -8.13 -3.08
N PRO A 65 3.03 -8.30 -2.51
CA PRO A 65 2.57 -7.48 -1.40
C PRO A 65 3.30 -7.83 -0.10
N THR A 66 3.59 -6.81 0.69
CA THR A 66 4.16 -6.98 2.04
C THR A 66 3.17 -7.66 3.00
N ASN A 67 3.68 -8.37 4.02
CA ASN A 67 2.83 -9.10 4.97
C ASN A 67 1.77 -8.21 5.64
N THR A 68 2.14 -7.00 6.05
CA THR A 68 1.19 -6.04 6.64
C THR A 68 0.08 -5.66 5.67
N LEU A 69 0.41 -5.42 4.40
CA LEU A 69 -0.58 -5.08 3.38
C LEU A 69 -1.54 -6.26 3.11
N ARG A 70 -1.02 -7.50 3.09
CA ARG A 70 -1.86 -8.71 2.96
C ARG A 70 -2.85 -8.82 4.11
N LEU A 71 -2.40 -8.62 5.35
CA LEU A 71 -3.26 -8.66 6.53
C LEU A 71 -4.35 -7.57 6.49
N LEU A 72 -4.00 -6.36 6.04
CA LEU A 72 -4.94 -5.25 5.91
C LEU A 72 -6.02 -5.53 4.86
N ILE A 73 -5.63 -6.02 3.68
CA ILE A 73 -6.58 -6.38 2.61
C ILE A 73 -7.50 -7.51 3.05
N ASN A 74 -6.97 -8.55 3.70
CA ASN A 74 -7.76 -9.66 4.21
C ASN A 74 -8.78 -9.19 5.27
N LYS A 75 -8.38 -8.28 6.17
CA LYS A 75 -9.26 -7.73 7.19
C LYS A 75 -10.43 -6.93 6.63
N GLN A 76 -10.26 -6.26 5.49
CA GLN A 76 -11.35 -5.51 4.86
C GLN A 76 -12.32 -6.40 4.06
N THR A 77 -11.92 -7.63 3.72
CA THR A 77 -12.75 -8.57 2.95
C THR A 77 -13.65 -9.44 3.85
N LEU A 78 -13.54 -9.33 5.19
CA LEU A 78 -14.33 -10.03 6.20
C LEU A 78 -15.16 -9.04 7.03
#